data_AF-A0A932E2X5-F1
#
_entry.id   AF-A0A932E2X5-F1
#
_cell.length_a   1.000
_cell.length_b   1.000
_cell.length_c   1.000
_cell.angle_alpha   90.00
_cell.angle_beta   90.00
_cell.angle_gamma   90.00
#
_symmetry.space_group_name_H-M   'P 1'
#
loop_
_entity.id
_entity.type
_entity.pdbx_description
1 polymer ?
#
loop_
_entity_poly.entity_id
_entity_poly.type
_entity_poly.pdbx_seq_one_letter_code
_entity_poly.pdbx_strand_id
1 'polypeptide(L)'
;ADALGLCGSGLIDLVAGLLDAGAIDGTGLIQVESRETLPARLRDRIVQRGEERQVIVLRPGEAGASREIVLTQDDVRQVQLAKGAIASGVAMLQHVAGVPDAAIAELMLAGGFGNYVSIASAVRIGLIPALAPGRIRYVGNAASLGAQLCLLSETERGRAADIARRIEHVSLAAHPDFEQLFVDAMNFPRAA
;
A
#
# COMPACT_ATOMS: atom_id res chain seq x y z
N ALA A 1 -0.40 -24.37 8.03
CA ALA A 1 -0.93 -23.47 9.07
C ALA A 1 -2.27 -22.97 8.57
N ASP A 2 -3.27 -22.92 9.44
CA ASP A 2 -4.62 -22.52 9.07
C ASP A 2 -4.71 -21.01 8.87
N ALA A 3 -5.44 -20.57 7.86
CA ALA A 3 -5.67 -19.15 7.63
C ALA A 3 -6.64 -18.58 8.68
N LEU A 4 -6.18 -17.61 9.47
CA LEU A 4 -6.98 -16.94 10.51
C LEU A 4 -7.49 -15.54 10.11
N GLY A 5 -6.90 -14.97 9.06
CA GLY A 5 -7.20 -13.62 8.56
C GLY A 5 -6.22 -13.17 7.49
N LEU A 6 -6.19 -11.87 7.22
CA LEU A 6 -5.29 -11.24 6.24
C LEU A 6 -4.21 -10.41 6.95
N CYS A 7 -2.96 -10.59 6.55
CA CYS A 7 -1.87 -9.68 6.91
C CYS A 7 -1.83 -8.48 5.95
N GLY A 8 -1.07 -7.44 6.30
CA GLY A 8 -0.98 -6.22 5.49
C GLY A 8 -0.48 -6.44 4.05
N SER A 9 0.53 -7.29 3.85
CA SER A 9 1.01 -7.63 2.50
C SER A 9 -0.04 -8.41 1.71
N GLY A 10 -0.72 -9.37 2.34
CA GLY A 10 -1.82 -10.11 1.72
C GLY A 10 -3.01 -9.21 1.34
N LEU A 11 -3.28 -8.17 2.13
CA LEU A 11 -4.32 -7.18 1.81
C LEU A 11 -3.95 -6.33 0.60
N ILE A 12 -2.69 -5.86 0.51
CA ILE A 12 -2.19 -5.11 -0.66
C ILE A 12 -2.28 -5.96 -1.93
N ASP A 13 -1.82 -7.22 -1.86
CA ASP A 13 -1.86 -8.14 -3.01
C ASP A 13 -3.29 -8.48 -3.42
N LEU A 14 -4.18 -8.70 -2.44
CA LEU A 14 -5.59 -8.97 -2.69
C LEU A 14 -6.25 -7.79 -3.41
N VAL A 15 -6.07 -6.57 -2.91
CA VAL A 15 -6.66 -5.37 -3.53
C VAL A 15 -6.11 -5.16 -4.94
N ALA A 16 -4.80 -5.32 -5.16
CA ALA A 16 -4.21 -5.25 -6.48
C ALA A 16 -4.83 -6.28 -7.45
N GLY A 17 -4.94 -7.53 -7.02
CA GLY A 17 -5.55 -8.59 -7.83
C GLY A 17 -7.04 -8.38 -8.11
N LEU A 18 -7.79 -7.83 -7.15
CA LEU A 18 -9.21 -7.51 -7.34
C LEU A 18 -9.42 -6.34 -8.30
N LEU A 19 -8.51 -5.35 -8.30
CA LEU A 19 -8.49 -4.26 -9.27
C LEU A 19 -8.19 -4.78 -10.68
N ASP A 20 -7.22 -5.68 -10.83
CA ASP A 20 -6.86 -6.28 -12.12
C ASP A 20 -7.97 -7.18 -12.67
N ALA A 21 -8.68 -7.89 -11.79
CA ALA A 21 -9.82 -8.72 -12.16
C ALA A 21 -11.10 -7.91 -12.45
N GLY A 22 -11.12 -6.60 -12.16
CA GLY A 22 -12.31 -5.75 -12.29
C GLY A 22 -13.38 -5.99 -11.22
N ALA A 23 -13.06 -6.70 -10.14
CA ALA A 23 -13.96 -6.92 -9.01
C ALA A 23 -14.04 -5.68 -8.10
N ILE A 24 -13.04 -4.82 -8.15
CA ILE A 24 -13.02 -3.48 -7.57
C ILE A 24 -12.68 -2.50 -8.69
N ASP A 25 -13.35 -1.35 -8.74
CA ASP A 25 -13.02 -0.29 -9.71
C ASP A 25 -11.99 0.71 -9.17
N GLY A 26 -11.59 1.67 -10.01
CA GLY A 26 -10.62 2.72 -9.63
C GLY A 26 -11.08 3.59 -8.45
N THR A 27 -12.38 3.66 -8.16
CA THR A 27 -12.90 4.38 -6.99
C THR A 27 -12.82 3.54 -5.73
N GLY A 28 -12.54 2.24 -5.82
CA GLY A 28 -12.56 1.29 -4.72
C GLY A 28 -13.92 0.62 -4.49
N LEU A 29 -14.89 0.78 -5.38
CA LEU A 29 -16.20 0.16 -5.24
C LEU A 29 -16.17 -1.32 -5.67
N ILE A 30 -16.64 -2.20 -4.79
CA ILE A 30 -16.81 -3.63 -5.09
C ILE A 30 -17.98 -3.81 -6.07
N GLN A 31 -17.68 -4.46 -7.18
CA GLN A 31 -18.53 -4.59 -8.36
C GLN A 31 -19.55 -5.74 -8.23
N VAL A 32 -20.57 -5.57 -7.39
CA VAL A 32 -21.62 -6.59 -7.18
C VAL A 32 -22.56 -6.68 -8.38
N GLU A 33 -22.99 -5.54 -8.93
CA GLU A 33 -23.97 -5.48 -10.02
C GLU A 33 -23.41 -6.02 -11.34
N SER A 34 -22.10 -5.89 -11.54
CA SER A 34 -21.40 -6.36 -12.73
C SER A 34 -20.66 -7.68 -12.50
N ARG A 35 -20.87 -8.38 -11.38
CA ARG A 35 -20.14 -9.62 -11.05
C ARG A 35 -20.25 -10.73 -12.10
N GLU A 36 -21.30 -10.72 -12.94
CA GLU A 36 -21.48 -11.69 -14.02
C GLU A 36 -20.42 -11.56 -15.13
N THR A 37 -19.72 -10.42 -15.22
CA THR A 37 -18.59 -10.23 -16.13
C THR A 37 -17.28 -10.81 -15.59
N LEU A 38 -17.24 -11.16 -14.29
CA LEU A 38 -16.06 -11.68 -13.63
C LEU A 38 -15.87 -13.18 -13.92
N PRO A 39 -14.64 -13.70 -13.81
CA PRO A 39 -14.39 -15.13 -13.87
C PRO A 39 -15.25 -15.89 -12.86
N ALA A 40 -15.75 -17.08 -13.23
CA ALA A 40 -16.69 -17.85 -12.43
C ALA A 40 -16.25 -18.06 -10.96
N ARG A 41 -14.95 -18.31 -10.73
CA ARG A 41 -14.39 -18.49 -9.38
C ARG A 41 -14.49 -17.23 -8.51
N LEU A 42 -14.45 -16.05 -9.12
CA LEU A 42 -14.52 -14.77 -8.41
C LEU A 42 -15.96 -14.29 -8.29
N ARG A 43 -16.78 -14.49 -9.33
CA ARG A 43 -18.22 -14.17 -9.31
C ARG A 43 -18.92 -14.73 -8.07
N ASP A 44 -18.70 -15.99 -7.76
CA ASP A 44 -19.34 -16.68 -6.62
C ASP A 44 -18.80 -16.22 -5.25
N ARG A 45 -17.77 -15.37 -5.24
CA ARG A 45 -17.18 -14.74 -4.04
C ARG A 45 -17.62 -13.29 -3.87
N ILE A 46 -18.19 -12.65 -4.89
CA ILE A 46 -18.73 -11.29 -4.80
C ILE A 46 -20.18 -11.35 -4.32
N VAL A 47 -20.42 -10.83 -3.12
CA VAL A 47 -21.72 -10.90 -2.45
C VAL A 47 -22.11 -9.55 -1.88
N GLN A 48 -23.42 -9.36 -1.73
CA GLN A 48 -24.00 -8.26 -0.96
C GLN A 48 -24.80 -8.85 0.20
N ARG A 49 -24.51 -8.38 1.41
CA ARG A 49 -25.18 -8.80 2.65
C ARG A 49 -25.79 -7.56 3.30
N GLY A 50 -27.11 -7.40 3.16
CA GLY A 50 -27.77 -6.14 3.49
C GLY A 50 -27.27 -5.01 2.57
N GLU A 51 -26.77 -3.93 3.16
CA GLU A 51 -26.18 -2.80 2.42
C GLU A 51 -24.67 -2.95 2.16
N GLU A 52 -24.03 -3.96 2.76
CA GLU A 52 -22.58 -4.13 2.69
C GLU A 52 -22.16 -5.04 1.51
N ARG A 53 -21.19 -4.56 0.73
CA ARG A 53 -20.55 -5.31 -0.36
C ARG A 53 -19.32 -6.03 0.18
N GLN A 54 -19.14 -7.30 -0.18
CA GLN A 54 -18.06 -8.13 0.33
C GLN A 54 -17.45 -9.01 -0.76
N VAL A 55 -16.16 -9.30 -0.61
CA VAL A 55 -15.46 -10.36 -1.32
C VAL A 55 -15.14 -11.48 -0.34
N ILE A 56 -15.66 -12.68 -0.59
CA ILE A 56 -15.34 -13.87 0.20
C ILE A 56 -13.95 -14.37 -0.20
N VAL A 57 -12.94 -14.05 0.60
CA VAL A 57 -11.55 -14.44 0.35
C VAL A 57 -11.35 -15.93 0.62
N LEU A 58 -11.86 -16.42 1.75
CA LEU A 58 -11.85 -17.84 2.09
C LEU A 58 -13.19 -18.24 2.74
N ARG A 59 -13.75 -19.36 2.29
CA ARG A 59 -14.87 -20.05 2.94
C ARG A 59 -14.35 -21.02 4.01
N PRO A 60 -15.19 -21.41 4.99
CA PRO A 60 -14.81 -22.47 5.92
C PRO A 60 -14.33 -23.74 5.19
N GLY A 61 -13.18 -24.27 5.61
CA GLY A 61 -12.52 -25.42 4.98
C GLY A 61 -11.52 -25.07 3.87
N GLU A 62 -11.55 -23.85 3.31
CA GLU A 62 -10.53 -23.40 2.36
C GLU A 62 -9.25 -22.97 3.09
N ALA A 63 -8.10 -23.50 2.70
CA ALA A 63 -6.80 -23.21 3.32
C ALA A 63 -6.79 -23.34 4.87
N GLY A 64 -7.58 -24.27 5.41
CA GLY A 64 -7.70 -24.51 6.85
C GLY A 64 -8.52 -23.46 7.61
N ALA A 65 -9.15 -22.49 6.91
CA ALA A 65 -9.95 -21.47 7.57
C ALA A 65 -11.14 -22.11 8.32
N SER A 66 -11.25 -21.83 9.62
CA SER A 66 -12.35 -22.33 10.46
C SER A 66 -13.64 -21.50 10.32
N ARG A 67 -13.52 -20.29 9.78
CA ARG A 67 -14.61 -19.36 9.51
C ARG A 67 -14.40 -18.67 8.17
N GLU A 68 -15.43 -17.99 7.69
CA GLU A 68 -15.30 -17.16 6.50
C GLU A 68 -14.35 -15.97 6.77
N ILE A 69 -13.46 -15.71 5.82
CA ILE A 69 -12.61 -14.52 5.79
C ILE A 69 -13.07 -13.68 4.60
N VAL A 70 -13.52 -12.47 4.89
CA VAL A 70 -14.07 -11.53 3.91
C VAL A 70 -13.24 -10.27 3.87
N LEU A 71 -13.25 -9.62 2.71
CA LEU A 71 -12.86 -8.22 2.54
C LEU A 71 -14.15 -7.41 2.33
N THR A 72 -14.40 -6.43 3.18
CA THR A 72 -15.60 -5.59 3.07
C THR A 72 -15.34 -4.33 2.26
N GLN A 73 -16.41 -3.63 1.89
CA GLN A 73 -16.30 -2.32 1.26
C GLN A 73 -15.55 -1.31 2.16
N ASP A 74 -15.80 -1.35 3.47
CA ASP A 74 -15.15 -0.46 4.44
C ASP A 74 -13.66 -0.77 4.58
N ASP A 75 -13.27 -2.05 4.54
CA ASP A 75 -11.86 -2.44 4.50
C ASP A 75 -11.15 -1.83 3.29
N VAL A 76 -11.78 -1.85 2.11
CA VAL A 76 -11.23 -1.21 0.90
C VAL A 76 -11.10 0.30 1.11
N ARG A 77 -12.07 0.96 1.76
CA ARG A 77 -11.96 2.40 2.11
C ARG A 77 -10.79 2.67 3.06
N GLN A 78 -10.55 1.81 4.05
CA GLN A 78 -9.41 1.94 4.94
C GLN A 78 -8.07 1.76 4.19
N VAL A 79 -8.01 0.84 3.23
CA VAL A 79 -6.83 0.71 2.35
C VAL A 79 -6.60 2.00 1.56
N GLN A 80 -7.65 2.60 1.00
CA GLN A 80 -7.55 3.87 0.25
C GLN A 80 -7.04 5.02 1.12
N LEU A 81 -7.53 5.14 2.36
CA LEU A 81 -7.04 6.15 3.31
C LEU A 81 -5.56 5.94 3.63
N ALA A 82 -5.17 4.71 3.95
CA ALA A 82 -3.80 4.38 4.30
C ALA A 82 -2.83 4.61 3.13
N LYS A 83 -3.17 4.11 1.94
CA LYS A 83 -2.32 4.28 0.76
C LYS A 83 -2.31 5.72 0.25
N GLY A 84 -3.45 6.42 0.35
CA GLY A 84 -3.58 7.83 -0.01
C GLY A 84 -2.66 8.71 0.84
N ALA A 85 -2.57 8.45 2.14
CA ALA A 85 -1.70 9.19 3.05
C ALA A 85 -0.20 9.02 2.71
N ILE A 86 0.22 7.80 2.37
CA ILE A 86 1.61 7.52 1.99
C ILE A 86 1.92 8.15 0.63
N ALA A 87 1.07 7.92 -0.37
CA ALA A 87 1.27 8.42 -1.72
C ALA A 87 1.26 9.95 -1.79
N SER A 88 0.34 10.63 -1.07
CA SER A 88 0.32 12.09 -1.01
C SER A 88 1.52 12.66 -0.25
N GLY A 89 2.01 11.96 0.78
CA GLY A 89 3.25 12.32 1.45
C GLY A 89 4.47 12.29 0.52
N VAL A 90 4.59 11.23 -0.29
CA VAL A 90 5.66 11.12 -1.30
C VAL A 90 5.53 12.24 -2.35
N ALA A 91 4.34 12.43 -2.90
CA ALA A 91 4.08 13.47 -3.90
C ALA A 91 4.37 14.89 -3.37
N MET A 92 4.01 15.17 -2.11
CA MET A 92 4.29 16.46 -1.48
C MET A 92 5.80 16.69 -1.29
N LEU A 93 6.53 15.67 -0.84
CA LEU A 93 7.99 15.79 -0.69
C LEU A 93 8.67 16.02 -2.04
N GLN A 94 8.21 15.36 -3.10
CA GLN A 94 8.69 15.62 -4.47
C GLN A 94 8.38 17.03 -4.93
N HIS A 95 7.16 17.53 -4.64
CA HIS A 95 6.75 18.88 -4.97
C HIS A 95 7.62 19.93 -4.28
N VAL A 96 7.79 19.82 -2.96
CA VAL A 96 8.63 20.74 -2.16
C VAL A 96 10.10 20.68 -2.59
N ALA A 97 10.62 19.49 -2.89
CA ALA A 97 12.01 19.32 -3.33
C ALA A 97 12.23 19.67 -4.81
N GLY A 98 11.18 19.84 -5.61
CA GLY A 98 11.27 20.03 -7.06
C GLY A 98 11.84 18.80 -7.80
N VAL A 99 11.64 17.59 -7.28
CA VAL A 99 12.22 16.35 -7.81
C VAL A 99 11.16 15.51 -8.53
N PRO A 100 11.21 15.40 -9.87
CA PRO A 100 10.31 14.52 -10.61
C PRO A 100 10.67 13.04 -10.45
N ASP A 101 9.72 12.13 -10.71
CA ASP A 101 9.94 10.67 -10.66
C ASP A 101 11.17 10.21 -11.45
N ALA A 102 11.40 10.81 -12.63
CA ALA A 102 12.53 10.47 -13.49
C ALA A 102 13.89 10.72 -12.83
N ALA A 103 13.96 11.70 -11.93
CA ALA A 103 15.17 12.09 -11.19
C ALA A 103 15.37 11.26 -9.91
N ILE A 104 14.38 10.47 -9.47
CA ILE A 104 14.55 9.55 -8.35
C ILE A 104 15.49 8.42 -8.79
N ALA A 105 16.69 8.41 -8.23
CA ALA A 105 17.67 7.35 -8.46
C ALA A 105 17.21 6.04 -7.82
N GLU A 106 16.62 6.11 -6.63
CA GLU A 106 16.24 4.93 -5.86
C GLU A 106 15.14 5.24 -4.83
N LEU A 107 14.21 4.30 -4.66
CA LEU A 107 13.21 4.24 -3.59
C LEU A 107 13.49 3.04 -2.70
N MET A 108 13.89 3.32 -1.45
CA MET A 108 14.15 2.31 -0.44
C MET A 108 12.92 2.12 0.46
N LEU A 109 12.35 0.92 0.43
CA LEU A 109 11.24 0.54 1.31
C LEU A 109 11.80 -0.07 2.59
N ALA A 110 11.46 0.52 3.75
CA ALA A 110 11.87 0.03 5.06
C ALA A 110 10.67 -0.28 5.95
N GLY A 111 10.88 -1.08 7.00
CA GLY A 111 9.88 -1.40 8.02
C GLY A 111 9.27 -2.78 7.89
N GLY A 112 8.51 -3.20 8.91
CA GLY A 112 8.01 -4.57 9.07
C GLY A 112 7.07 -5.06 7.96
N PHE A 113 6.42 -4.14 7.24
CA PHE A 113 5.58 -4.48 6.09
C PHE A 113 6.40 -4.99 4.90
N GLY A 114 7.57 -4.41 4.64
CA GLY A 114 8.21 -4.61 3.34
C GLY A 114 8.99 -5.91 3.15
N ASN A 115 9.07 -6.79 4.17
CA ASN A 115 9.65 -8.13 3.98
C ASN A 115 8.83 -8.97 3.00
N TYR A 116 7.55 -8.63 2.79
CA TYR A 116 6.61 -9.45 2.01
C TYR A 116 5.66 -8.65 1.11
N VAL A 117 5.74 -7.32 1.05
CA VAL A 117 4.90 -6.53 0.13
C VAL A 117 5.45 -6.65 -1.28
N SER A 118 4.62 -7.11 -2.21
CA SER A 118 4.93 -7.08 -3.63
C SER A 118 5.05 -5.63 -4.12
N ILE A 119 6.21 -5.29 -4.68
CA ILE A 119 6.44 -3.98 -5.30
C ILE A 119 5.42 -3.73 -6.41
N ALA A 120 5.11 -4.75 -7.22
CA ALA A 120 4.13 -4.65 -8.29
C ALA A 120 2.74 -4.30 -7.75
N SER A 121 2.31 -4.97 -6.68
CA SER A 121 1.01 -4.69 -6.04
C SER A 121 0.97 -3.32 -5.40
N ALA A 122 2.05 -2.90 -4.73
CA ALA A 122 2.16 -1.56 -4.13
C ALA A 122 2.07 -0.45 -5.18
N VAL A 123 2.74 -0.61 -6.33
CA VAL A 123 2.60 0.31 -7.48
C VAL A 123 1.17 0.24 -8.03
N ARG A 124 0.60 -0.96 -8.18
CA ARG A 124 -0.73 -1.17 -8.76
C ARG A 124 -1.85 -0.47 -7.99
N ILE A 125 -1.78 -0.47 -6.66
CA ILE A 125 -2.75 0.24 -5.82
C ILE A 125 -2.42 1.74 -5.66
N GLY A 126 -1.28 2.19 -6.19
CA GLY A 126 -0.81 3.57 -6.06
C GLY A 126 -0.36 3.92 -4.64
N LEU A 127 0.24 2.96 -3.92
CA LEU A 127 0.86 3.19 -2.61
C LEU A 127 2.22 3.88 -2.76
N ILE A 128 2.96 3.53 -3.81
CA ILE A 128 4.28 4.06 -4.15
C ILE A 128 4.32 4.46 -5.62
N PRO A 129 5.18 5.42 -6.02
CA PRO A 129 5.27 5.87 -7.41
C PRO A 129 5.74 4.74 -8.33
N ALA A 130 5.29 4.79 -9.58
CA ALA A 130 5.68 3.86 -10.63
C ALA A 130 7.07 4.25 -11.18
N LEU A 131 8.13 3.79 -10.53
CA LEU A 131 9.51 4.01 -10.97
C LEU A 131 9.99 2.91 -11.92
N ALA A 132 11.06 3.22 -12.66
CA ALA A 132 11.68 2.25 -13.57
C ALA A 132 12.13 0.96 -12.82
N PRO A 133 12.09 -0.21 -13.47
CA PRO A 133 12.50 -1.48 -12.87
C PRO A 133 13.90 -1.39 -12.24
N GLY A 134 14.05 -1.97 -11.05
CA GLY A 134 15.32 -1.97 -10.31
C GLY A 134 15.59 -0.71 -9.48
N ARG A 135 14.78 0.35 -9.57
CA ARG A 135 14.89 1.53 -8.71
C ARG A 135 14.18 1.40 -7.37
N ILE A 136 13.36 0.37 -7.17
CA ILE A 136 12.64 0.14 -5.92
C ILE A 136 13.23 -1.11 -5.26
N ARG A 137 13.71 -0.99 -4.03
CA ARG A 137 14.20 -2.14 -3.26
C ARG A 137 13.75 -2.10 -1.82
N TYR A 138 13.62 -3.29 -1.23
CA TYR A 138 13.38 -3.43 0.19
C TYR A 138 14.71 -3.51 0.96
N VAL A 139 14.81 -2.77 2.07
CA VAL A 139 16.03 -2.66 2.88
C VAL A 139 15.87 -3.20 4.30
N GLY A 140 14.76 -3.88 4.60
CA GLY A 140 14.55 -4.46 5.92
C GLY A 140 14.04 -3.48 6.98
N ASN A 141 14.26 -3.83 8.24
CA ASN A 141 14.04 -2.93 9.36
C ASN A 141 15.25 -1.99 9.51
N ALA A 142 15.24 -0.89 8.75
CA ALA A 142 16.31 0.10 8.75
C ALA A 142 16.54 0.73 10.13
N ALA A 143 15.48 0.88 10.95
CA ALA A 143 15.60 1.42 12.30
C ALA A 143 16.40 0.47 13.22
N SER A 144 16.10 -0.83 13.19
CA SER A 144 16.85 -1.83 13.97
C SER A 144 18.30 -1.95 13.51
N LEU A 145 18.54 -1.97 12.19
CA LEU A 145 19.88 -2.00 11.63
C LEU A 145 20.68 -0.75 12.02
N GLY A 146 20.09 0.44 11.90
CA GLY A 146 20.70 1.70 12.30
C GLY A 146 21.04 1.75 13.78
N ALA A 147 20.17 1.23 14.64
CA ALA A 147 20.43 1.13 16.08
C ALA A 147 21.63 0.22 16.39
N GLN A 148 21.76 -0.92 15.71
CA GLN A 148 22.92 -1.81 15.84
C GLN A 148 24.21 -1.11 15.39
N LEU A 149 24.19 -0.41 14.26
CA LEU A 149 25.35 0.35 13.77
C LEU A 149 25.79 1.43 14.78
N CYS A 150 24.84 2.19 15.33
CA CYS A 150 25.13 3.22 16.34
C CYS A 150 25.61 2.63 17.68
N LEU A 151 25.19 1.41 18.02
CA LEU A 151 25.62 0.70 19.23
C LEU A 151 27.07 0.23 19.11
N LEU A 152 27.46 -0.26 17.93
CA LEU A 152 28.76 -0.89 17.69
C LEU A 152 29.86 0.08 17.21
N SER A 153 29.50 1.29 16.76
CA SER A 153 30.44 2.25 16.18
C SER A 153 30.13 3.69 16.60
N GLU A 154 31.07 4.34 17.27
CA GLU A 154 31.00 5.77 17.59
C GLU A 154 31.00 6.64 16.32
N THR A 155 31.72 6.22 15.28
CA THR A 155 31.74 6.90 13.97
C THR A 155 30.35 6.89 13.33
N GLU A 156 29.67 5.74 13.29
CA GLU A 156 28.32 5.66 12.73
C GLU A 156 27.31 6.42 13.59
N ARG A 157 27.48 6.42 14.92
CA ARG A 157 26.68 7.25 15.83
C ARG A 157 26.85 8.74 15.56
N GLY A 158 28.08 9.21 15.35
CA GLY A 158 28.37 10.59 14.95
C GLY A 158 27.72 10.94 13.61
N ARG A 159 27.85 10.07 12.61
CA ARG A 159 27.21 10.23 11.30
C ARG A 159 25.68 10.30 11.40
N ALA A 160 25.05 9.47 12.22
CA ALA A 160 23.61 9.52 12.45
C ALA A 160 23.16 10.87 13.04
N ALA A 161 23.93 11.43 13.99
CA ALA A 161 23.68 12.75 14.55
C ALA A 161 23.84 13.87 13.51
N ASP A 162 24.84 13.77 12.62
CA ASP A 162 25.03 14.71 11.51
C ASP A 162 23.87 14.67 10.51
N ILE A 163 23.40 13.47 10.15
CA ILE A 163 22.23 13.31 9.29
C ILE A 163 21.00 13.92 9.95
N ALA A 164 20.75 13.62 11.22
CA ALA A 164 19.60 14.15 11.94
C ALA A 164 19.57 15.68 11.97
N ARG A 165 20.72 16.35 12.10
CA ARG A 165 20.83 17.82 12.04
C ARG A 165 20.52 18.44 10.67
N ARG A 166 20.59 17.64 9.60
CA ARG A 166 20.38 18.09 8.21
C ARG A 166 18.99 17.74 7.67
N ILE A 167 18.18 17.00 8.43
CA ILE A 167 16.81 16.66 8.03
C ILE A 167 15.93 17.89 8.21
N GLU A 168 15.25 18.29 7.15
CA GLU A 168 14.21 19.32 7.18
C GLU A 168 12.84 18.63 7.28
N HIS A 169 12.05 19.03 8.28
CA HIS A 169 10.71 18.50 8.46
C HIS A 169 9.70 19.31 7.64
N VAL A 170 9.02 18.64 6.71
CA VAL A 170 7.93 19.22 5.91
C VAL A 170 6.60 18.91 6.60
N SER A 171 5.92 19.94 7.09
CA SER A 171 4.59 19.79 7.68
C SER A 171 3.52 19.66 6.59
N LEU A 172 3.19 18.42 6.24
CA LEU A 172 2.21 18.10 5.19
C LEU A 172 0.84 18.77 5.46
N ALA A 173 0.32 18.65 6.68
CA ALA A 173 -0.99 19.18 7.06
C ALA A 173 -1.09 20.72 7.00
N ALA A 174 0.04 21.42 7.02
CA ALA A 174 0.07 22.89 6.90
C ALA A 174 0.26 23.37 5.45
N HIS A 175 0.49 22.45 4.51
CA HIS A 175 0.72 22.80 3.11
C HIS A 175 -0.64 22.95 2.39
N PRO A 176 -0.88 24.06 1.69
CA PRO A 176 -2.18 24.34 1.06
C PRO A 176 -2.59 23.27 0.03
N ASP A 177 -1.62 22.69 -0.67
CA ASP A 177 -1.88 21.68 -1.71
C ASP A 177 -2.06 20.25 -1.19
N PHE A 178 -1.86 20.00 0.12
CA PHE A 178 -1.86 18.64 0.65
C PHE A 178 -3.22 17.96 0.57
N GLU A 179 -4.29 18.67 0.89
CA GLU A 179 -5.65 18.11 0.88
C GLU A 179 -6.03 17.62 -0.52
N GLN A 180 -5.75 18.43 -1.54
CA GLN A 180 -6.00 18.05 -2.93
C GLN A 180 -5.18 16.81 -3.34
N LEU A 181 -3.88 16.81 -3.02
CA LEU A 181 -3.01 15.65 -3.30
C LEU A 181 -3.46 14.39 -2.58
N PHE A 182 -3.97 14.50 -1.35
CA PHE A 182 -4.51 13.38 -0.59
C PHE A 182 -5.78 12.82 -1.24
N VAL A 183 -6.71 13.70 -1.62
CA VAL A 183 -7.95 13.30 -2.31
C VAL A 183 -7.65 12.61 -3.64
N ASP A 184 -6.73 13.17 -4.43
CA ASP A 184 -6.31 12.59 -5.70
C ASP A 184 -5.63 11.22 -5.51
N ALA A 185 -4.89 11.06 -4.41
CA ALA A 185 -4.22 9.82 -4.07
C ALA A 185 -5.15 8.73 -3.49
N MET A 186 -6.40 9.04 -3.12
CA MET A 186 -7.34 8.02 -2.58
C MET A 186 -7.82 7.04 -3.65
N ASN A 187 -8.06 7.51 -4.87
CA ASN A 187 -8.48 6.65 -5.98
C ASN A 187 -7.36 5.71 -6.40
N PHE A 188 -7.68 4.46 -6.74
CA PHE A 188 -6.71 3.53 -7.30
C PHE A 188 -6.32 3.97 -8.72
N PRO A 189 -5.03 3.92 -9.09
CA PRO A 189 -4.60 4.21 -10.44
C PRO A 189 -5.33 3.33 -11.46
N ARG A 190 -5.65 3.90 -12.63
CA ARG A 190 -6.14 3.11 -13.76
C ARG A 190 -5.02 2.19 -14.24
N ALA A 191 -5.39 1.01 -14.73
CA ALA A 191 -4.45 0.16 -15.45
C ALA A 191 -3.90 0.95 -16.64
N ALA A 192 -2.58 0.90 -16.83
CA ALA A 192 -1.90 1.48 -17.98
C ALA A 192 -2.23 0.71 -19.26
#